data_AF-A0A3R6NZ67-F1
#
_entry.id   AF-A0A3R6NZ67-F1
#
_cell.length_a   1.000
_cell.length_b   1.000
_cell.length_c   1.000
_cell.angle_alpha   90.00
_cell.angle_beta   90.00
_cell.angle_gamma   90.00
#
_symmetry.space_group_name_H-M   'P 1'
#
loop_
_entity.id
_entity.type
_entity.pdbx_description
1 polymer ?
#
loop_
_entity_poly.entity_id
_entity_poly.type
_entity_poly.pdbx_seq_one_letter_code
_entity_poly.pdbx_strand_id
1 'polypeptide(L)'
;MKQQEERIAMRSIKRLSNGISREMCAAFGSGMFSGAQGRTLHFLLAEHTKSDVFQKDIEAEFGLRPPTATALLKELEQRGLIRKEPVSYDARRKKIVVTEKALQYKDCVLKGLDKLNQKLIAGISEEEMQVFFSVTDKMLKNLAE
;
A
#
# COMPACT_ATOMS: atom_id res chain seq x y z
N MET A 1 -25.79 -32.18 -2.00
CA MET A 1 -25.74 -30.90 -1.26
C MET A 1 -24.31 -30.68 -0.81
N LYS A 2 -23.54 -29.85 -1.53
CA LYS A 2 -22.14 -29.57 -1.19
C LYS A 2 -22.14 -28.74 0.10
N GLN A 3 -21.42 -29.22 1.11
CA GLN A 3 -21.22 -28.54 2.38
C GLN A 3 -20.89 -27.07 2.13
N GLN A 4 -21.69 -26.19 2.73
CA GLN A 4 -21.40 -24.78 2.83
C GLN A 4 -20.16 -24.69 3.71
N GLU A 5 -18.97 -24.68 3.10
CA GLU A 5 -17.71 -24.41 3.79
C GLU A 5 -17.93 -23.22 4.72
N GLU A 6 -17.71 -23.41 6.02
CA GLU A 6 -17.72 -22.31 6.98
C GLU A 6 -16.88 -21.17 6.40
N ARG A 7 -17.52 -20.03 6.17
CA ARG A 7 -16.86 -18.85 5.61
C ARG A 7 -15.87 -18.33 6.65
N ILE A 8 -14.64 -18.81 6.61
CA ILE A 8 -13.56 -18.32 7.47
C ILE A 8 -13.17 -16.91 6.99
N ALA A 9 -13.36 -15.91 7.85
CA ALA A 9 -13.05 -14.50 7.55
C ALA A 9 -11.61 -14.33 7.05
N MET A 10 -10.64 -14.98 7.71
CA MET A 10 -9.23 -14.97 7.34
C MET A 10 -8.99 -15.42 5.88
N ARG A 11 -9.67 -16.50 5.42
CA ARG A 11 -9.53 -16.98 4.04
C ARG A 11 -10.09 -15.98 3.03
N SER A 12 -11.22 -15.35 3.35
CA SER A 12 -11.84 -14.34 2.49
C SER A 12 -10.96 -13.10 2.36
N ILE A 13 -10.45 -12.59 3.47
CA ILE A 13 -9.51 -11.46 3.52
C ILE A 13 -8.25 -11.78 2.70
N LYS A 14 -7.67 -12.98 2.89
CA LYS A 14 -6.46 -13.37 2.16
C LYS A 14 -6.70 -13.46 0.64
N ARG A 15 -7.85 -14.02 0.22
CA ARG A 15 -8.23 -14.09 -1.20
C ARG A 15 -8.40 -12.70 -1.81
N LEU A 16 -9.08 -11.79 -1.11
CA LEU A 16 -9.26 -10.40 -1.53
C LEU A 16 -7.90 -9.68 -1.65
N SER A 17 -7.07 -9.76 -0.60
CA SER A 17 -5.72 -9.17 -0.57
C SER A 17 -4.83 -9.67 -1.71
N ASN A 18 -4.88 -10.97 -2.01
CA ASN A 18 -4.15 -11.54 -3.15
C ASN A 18 -4.71 -11.04 -4.50
N GLY A 19 -6.03 -10.87 -4.62
CA GLY A 19 -6.68 -10.28 -5.80
C GLY A 19 -6.24 -8.85 -6.05
N ILE A 20 -6.30 -8.00 -5.01
CA ILE A 20 -5.81 -6.61 -5.04
C ILE A 20 -4.34 -6.58 -5.45
N SER A 21 -3.50 -7.44 -4.85
CA SER A 21 -2.07 -7.49 -5.16
C SER A 21 -1.78 -7.84 -6.63
N ARG A 22 -2.59 -8.73 -7.24
CA ARG A 22 -2.46 -9.08 -8.67
C ARG A 22 -2.86 -7.93 -9.58
N GLU A 23 -3.97 -7.27 -9.28
CA GLU A 23 -4.42 -6.11 -10.05
C GLU A 23 -3.45 -4.92 -9.91
N MET A 24 -2.90 -4.70 -8.71
CA MET A 24 -1.80 -3.74 -8.52
C MET A 24 -0.56 -4.14 -9.33
N CYS A 25 -0.21 -5.42 -9.37
CA CYS A 25 0.89 -5.86 -10.23
C CYS A 25 0.59 -5.55 -11.71
N ALA A 26 -0.64 -5.72 -12.18
CA ALA A 26 -1.03 -5.42 -13.56
C ALA A 26 -1.11 -3.92 -13.87
N ALA A 27 -1.66 -3.12 -12.96
CA ALA A 27 -1.84 -1.67 -13.13
C ALA A 27 -0.51 -0.90 -13.11
N PHE A 28 0.45 -1.39 -12.33
CA PHE A 28 1.79 -0.78 -12.20
C PHE A 28 2.87 -1.56 -12.98
N GLY A 29 2.49 -2.71 -13.54
CA GLY A 29 3.36 -3.63 -14.23
C GLY A 29 3.06 -3.68 -15.73
N SER A 30 3.57 -2.67 -16.42
CA SER A 30 4.20 -2.90 -17.74
C SER A 30 5.59 -3.57 -17.60
N GLY A 31 5.82 -4.35 -16.53
CA GLY A 31 7.14 -4.82 -16.09
C GLY A 31 7.96 -3.78 -15.30
N MET A 32 7.41 -2.59 -15.06
CA MET A 32 8.17 -1.49 -14.47
C MET A 32 8.36 -1.63 -12.96
N PHE A 33 7.37 -2.09 -12.18
CA PHE A 33 7.48 -2.26 -10.72
C PHE A 33 6.94 -3.61 -10.25
N SER A 34 7.47 -4.13 -9.14
CA SER A 34 6.78 -5.19 -8.39
C SER A 34 5.52 -4.63 -7.70
N GLY A 35 4.53 -5.47 -7.41
CA GLY A 35 3.32 -5.02 -6.71
C GLY A 35 3.57 -4.41 -5.32
N ALA A 36 4.68 -4.76 -4.66
CA ALA A 36 5.10 -4.11 -3.42
C ALA A 36 5.72 -2.73 -3.68
N GLN A 37 6.59 -2.62 -4.69
CA GLN A 37 7.20 -1.35 -5.10
C GLN A 37 6.14 -0.34 -5.55
N GLY A 38 5.17 -0.76 -6.36
CA GLY A 38 4.08 0.10 -6.82
C GLY A 38 3.23 0.63 -5.67
N ARG A 39 2.87 -0.22 -4.70
CA ARG A 39 2.11 0.17 -3.50
C ARG A 39 2.88 1.15 -2.62
N THR A 40 4.16 0.89 -2.36
CA THR A 40 4.98 1.79 -1.54
C THR A 40 5.25 3.11 -2.24
N LEU A 41 5.55 3.10 -3.53
CA LEU A 41 5.73 4.33 -4.31
C LEU A 41 4.42 5.15 -4.34
N HIS A 42 3.27 4.50 -4.48
CA HIS A 42 1.97 5.14 -4.37
C HIS A 42 1.78 5.83 -3.01
N PHE A 43 1.98 5.10 -1.91
CA PHE A 43 1.85 5.65 -0.56
C PHE A 43 2.75 6.88 -0.36
N LEU A 44 4.01 6.79 -0.79
CA LEU A 44 4.94 7.91 -0.73
C LEU A 44 4.48 9.10 -1.57
N LEU A 45 3.97 8.87 -2.78
CA LEU A 45 3.44 9.94 -3.64
C LEU A 45 2.15 10.57 -3.09
N ALA A 46 1.37 9.85 -2.29
CA ALA A 46 0.19 10.40 -1.61
C ALA A 46 0.56 11.21 -0.35
N GLU A 47 1.54 10.73 0.42
CA GLU A 47 1.87 11.30 1.74
C GLU A 47 2.98 12.36 1.71
N HIS A 48 3.83 12.41 0.67
CA HIS A 48 4.99 13.33 0.64
C HIS A 48 4.66 14.84 0.78
N THR A 49 3.42 15.25 0.57
CA THR A 49 2.97 16.64 0.75
C THR A 49 2.32 16.92 2.11
N LYS A 50 2.00 15.87 2.87
CA LYS A 50 1.25 15.97 4.13
C LYS A 50 2.16 15.93 5.34
N SER A 51 3.17 15.05 5.32
CA SER A 51 4.06 14.82 6.46
C SER A 51 5.38 14.16 6.05
N ASP A 52 6.37 14.21 6.94
CA ASP A 52 7.60 13.43 6.78
C ASP A 52 7.27 11.93 6.98
N VAL A 53 7.61 11.11 5.98
CA VAL A 53 7.41 9.65 6.03
C VAL A 53 8.71 8.95 6.40
N PHE A 54 8.64 7.98 7.30
CA PHE A 54 9.75 7.14 7.74
C PHE A 54 9.52 5.67 7.37
N GLN A 55 10.58 4.87 7.43
CA GLN A 55 10.47 3.43 7.18
C GLN A 55 9.45 2.75 8.11
N LYS A 56 9.36 3.17 9.38
CA LYS A 56 8.39 2.63 10.33
C LYS A 56 6.93 2.84 9.88
N ASP A 57 6.65 3.93 9.18
CA ASP A 57 5.30 4.22 8.70
C ASP A 57 4.93 3.25 7.56
N ILE A 58 5.89 2.92 6.69
CA ILE A 58 5.72 1.93 5.63
C ILE A 58 5.59 0.51 6.21
N GLU A 59 6.36 0.21 7.25
CA GLU A 59 6.24 -1.05 7.99
C GLU A 59 4.84 -1.22 8.59
N ALA A 60 4.32 -0.17 9.23
CA ALA A 60 2.98 -0.16 9.81
C ALA A 60 1.89 -0.26 8.73
N GLU A 61 1.95 0.60 7.71
CA GLU A 61 0.95 0.68 6.63
C GLU A 61 0.76 -0.67 5.91
N PHE A 62 1.87 -1.37 5.65
CA PHE A 62 1.84 -2.60 4.85
C PHE A 62 2.10 -3.87 5.66
N GLY A 63 2.20 -3.77 6.99
CA GLY A 63 2.52 -4.90 7.87
C GLY A 63 3.85 -5.58 7.51
N LEU A 64 4.85 -4.81 7.07
CA LEU A 64 6.13 -5.34 6.63
C LEU A 64 7.08 -5.54 7.81
N ARG A 65 7.82 -6.66 7.79
CA ARG A 65 8.94 -6.84 8.70
C ARG A 65 10.08 -5.88 8.32
N PRO A 66 10.89 -5.41 9.28
CA PRO A 66 11.96 -4.43 9.01
C PRO A 66 12.95 -4.82 7.89
N PRO A 67 13.39 -6.10 7.76
CA PRO A 67 14.26 -6.50 6.66
C PRO A 67 13.59 -6.37 5.29
N THR A 68 12.29 -6.66 5.21
CA THR A 68 11.50 -6.57 3.97
C THR A 68 11.32 -5.11 3.56
N ALA A 69 10.98 -4.23 4.50
CA ALA A 69 10.88 -2.79 4.24
C ALA A 69 12.22 -2.21 3.80
N THR A 70 13.32 -2.62 4.44
CA THR A 70 14.67 -2.19 4.10
C THR A 70 15.05 -2.57 2.66
N ALA A 71 14.81 -3.83 2.27
CA ALA A 71 15.09 -4.31 0.91
C ALA A 71 14.25 -3.54 -0.13
N LEU A 72 12.96 -3.39 0.13
CA LEU A 72 12.03 -2.67 -0.75
C LEU A 72 12.44 -1.21 -0.97
N LEU A 73 12.80 -0.51 0.11
CA LEU A 73 13.26 0.88 0.04
C LEU A 73 14.59 1.01 -0.67
N LYS A 74 15.51 0.06 -0.47
CA LYS A 74 16.79 0.03 -1.18
C LYS A 74 16.60 -0.10 -2.69
N GLU A 75 15.66 -0.94 -3.14
CA GLU A 75 15.35 -1.08 -4.57
C GLU A 75 14.76 0.21 -5.16
N LEU A 76 13.85 0.88 -4.43
CA LEU A 76 13.30 2.17 -4.87
C LEU A 76 14.36 3.27 -4.93
N GLU A 77 15.29 3.29 -3.97
CA GLU A 77 16.42 4.22 -3.91
C GLU A 77 17.42 3.98 -5.05
N GLN A 78 17.78 2.72 -5.31
CA GLN A 78 18.63 2.33 -6.45
C GLN A 78 18.02 2.72 -7.80
N ARG A 79 16.69 2.74 -7.90
CA ARG A 79 15.97 3.20 -9.09
C ARG A 79 15.87 4.72 -9.19
N GLY A 80 16.36 5.45 -8.20
CA GLY A 80 16.35 6.90 -8.13
C GLY A 80 14.95 7.49 -7.91
N LEU A 81 14.02 6.73 -7.35
CA LEU A 81 12.64 7.15 -7.10
C LEU A 81 12.49 7.79 -5.72
N ILE A 82 13.33 7.38 -4.78
CA ILE A 82 13.36 7.93 -3.44
C ILE A 82 14.79 8.25 -3.04
N ARG A 83 14.93 9.10 -2.02
CA ARG A 83 16.17 9.31 -1.29
C ARG A 83 15.88 9.36 0.21
N LYS A 84 16.84 8.96 1.02
CA LYS A 84 16.76 9.03 2.48
C LYS A 84 17.53 10.24 2.99
N GLU A 85 16.84 11.16 3.65
CA GLU A 85 17.45 12.38 4.19
C GLU A 85 17.33 12.43 5.72
N PRO A 86 18.38 12.88 6.44
CA PRO A 86 18.25 13.16 7.86
C PRO A 86 17.24 14.30 8.07
N VAL A 87 16.46 14.21 9.14
CA VAL A 87 15.61 15.33 9.56
C VAL A 87 16.42 16.33 10.38
N SER A 88 16.06 17.62 10.28
CA SER A 88 16.78 18.72 10.94
C SER A 88 16.83 18.60 12.46
N TYR A 89 15.87 17.92 13.06
CA TYR A 89 15.72 17.77 14.52
C TYR A 89 16.32 16.47 15.09
N ASP A 90 16.65 15.47 14.26
CA ASP A 90 17.34 14.24 14.69
C ASP A 90 18.03 13.57 13.50
N ALA A 91 19.35 13.74 13.39
CA ALA A 91 20.13 13.20 12.28
C ALA A 91 20.14 11.66 12.20
N ARG A 92 19.74 10.95 13.27
CA ARG A 92 19.61 9.49 13.28
C ARG A 92 18.33 9.03 12.57
N ARG A 93 17.33 9.91 12.46
CA ARG A 93 16.09 9.64 11.76
C ARG A 93 16.24 10.07 10.31
N LYS A 94 16.00 9.12 9.39
CA LYS A 94 15.99 9.40 7.96
C LYS A 94 14.56 9.37 7.44
N LYS A 95 14.09 10.51 6.95
CA LYS A 95 12.84 10.58 6.20
C LYS A 95 13.04 10.10 4.78
N ILE A 96 11.97 9.60 4.19
CA ILE A 96 11.92 9.11 2.82
C ILE A 96 11.34 10.24 1.98
N VAL A 97 12.11 10.71 1.01
CA VAL A 97 11.74 11.80 0.11
C VAL A 97 11.59 11.25 -1.29
N VAL A 98 10.47 11.53 -1.94
CA VAL A 98 10.26 11.21 -3.36
C VAL A 98 11.09 12.16 -4.22
N THR A 99 11.71 11.63 -5.28
CA THR A 99 12.52 12.44 -6.21
C THR A 99 11.66 13.00 -7.34
N GLU A 100 12.21 13.94 -8.13
CA GLU A 100 11.54 14.41 -9.36
C GLU A 100 11.22 13.25 -10.32
N LYS A 101 12.10 12.23 -10.37
CA LYS A 101 11.86 11.02 -11.16
C LYS A 101 10.64 10.25 -10.68
N ALA A 102 10.42 10.14 -9.36
CA ALA A 102 9.19 9.54 -8.84
C ALA A 102 7.94 10.34 -9.20
N LEU A 103 8.03 11.68 -9.17
CA LEU A 103 6.90 12.56 -9.50
C LEU A 103 6.42 12.39 -10.95
N GLN A 104 7.29 12.02 -11.88
CA GLN A 104 6.89 11.69 -13.26
C GLN A 104 5.93 10.49 -13.32
N TYR A 105 5.99 9.59 -12.34
CA TYR A 105 5.08 8.44 -12.26
C TYR A 105 3.79 8.76 -11.51
N LYS A 106 3.66 9.94 -10.88
CA LYS A 106 2.53 10.31 -10.04
C LYS A 106 1.19 10.12 -10.74
N ASP A 107 1.02 10.69 -11.93
CA ASP A 107 -0.25 10.60 -12.64
C ASP A 107 -0.58 9.17 -13.09
N CYS A 108 0.43 8.41 -13.49
CA CYS A 108 0.25 7.00 -13.86
C CYS A 108 -0.18 6.16 -12.65
N VAL A 109 0.48 6.38 -11.52
CA VAL A 109 0.26 5.70 -10.25
C VAL A 109 -1.14 6.03 -9.69
N LEU A 110 -1.51 7.31 -9.67
CA LEU A 110 -2.82 7.75 -9.19
C LEU A 110 -3.96 7.23 -10.08
N LYS A 111 -3.83 7.34 -11.41
CA LYS A 111 -4.84 6.79 -12.34
C LYS A 111 -4.98 5.27 -12.23
N GLY A 112 -3.87 4.55 -12.03
CA GLY A 112 -3.87 3.11 -11.79
C GLY A 112 -4.65 2.73 -10.53
N LEU A 113 -4.47 3.51 -9.45
CA LEU A 113 -5.22 3.29 -8.22
C LEU A 113 -6.69 3.63 -8.38
N ASP A 114 -7.05 4.78 -8.94
CA ASP A 114 -8.45 5.17 -9.11
C ASP A 114 -9.20 4.10 -9.89
N LYS A 115 -8.60 3.59 -10.97
CA LYS A 115 -9.18 2.51 -11.77
C LYS A 115 -9.33 1.21 -10.97
N LEU A 116 -8.34 0.86 -10.14
CA LEU A 116 -8.43 -0.31 -9.27
C LEU A 116 -9.51 -0.13 -8.21
N ASN A 117 -9.58 1.03 -7.56
CA ASN A 117 -10.56 1.33 -6.53
C ASN A 117 -11.98 1.28 -7.10
N GLN A 118 -12.20 1.92 -8.25
CA GLN A 118 -13.48 1.85 -8.98
C GLN A 118 -13.86 0.39 -9.30
N LYS A 119 -12.90 -0.45 -9.68
CA LYS A 119 -13.13 -1.88 -9.93
C LYS A 119 -13.46 -2.66 -8.65
N LEU A 120 -12.82 -2.32 -7.53
CA LEU A 120 -13.03 -2.98 -6.22
C LEU A 120 -14.41 -2.69 -5.64
N ILE A 121 -14.90 -1.46 -5.82
CA ILE A 121 -16.19 -1.01 -5.28
C ILE A 121 -17.34 -1.12 -6.28
N ALA A 122 -17.06 -1.50 -7.54
CA ALA A 122 -18.06 -1.62 -8.58
C ALA A 122 -19.19 -2.57 -8.18
N GLY A 123 -20.42 -2.05 -8.15
CA GLY A 123 -21.62 -2.82 -7.81
C GLY A 123 -21.84 -3.02 -6.30
N ILE A 124 -21.09 -2.31 -5.45
CA ILE A 124 -21.27 -2.29 -4.00
C ILE A 124 -21.92 -0.95 -3.63
N SER A 125 -22.97 -0.97 -2.81
CA SER A 125 -23.62 0.27 -2.37
C SER A 125 -22.76 1.04 -1.36
N GLU A 126 -23.05 2.32 -1.16
CA GLU A 126 -22.35 3.13 -0.16
C GLU A 126 -22.58 2.56 1.25
N GLU A 127 -23.79 2.11 1.56
CA GLU A 127 -24.15 1.49 2.83
C GLU A 127 -23.37 0.20 3.08
N GLU A 128 -23.25 -0.67 2.07
CA GLU A 128 -22.44 -1.89 2.17
C GLU A 128 -20.96 -1.58 2.42
N MET A 129 -20.45 -0.52 1.80
CA MET A 129 -19.07 -0.07 1.99
C MET A 129 -18.84 0.49 3.40
N GLN A 130 -19.80 1.25 3.95
CA GLN A 130 -19.73 1.72 5.34
C GLN A 130 -19.74 0.55 6.34
N VAL A 131 -20.54 -0.48 6.08
CA VAL A 131 -20.53 -1.71 6.89
C VAL A 131 -19.18 -2.41 6.79
N PHE A 132 -18.60 -2.51 5.58
CA PHE A 132 -17.27 -3.09 5.37
C PHE A 132 -16.22 -2.38 6.23
N PHE A 133 -16.11 -1.06 6.16
CA PHE A 133 -15.14 -0.28 6.95
C PHE A 133 -15.36 -0.48 8.45
N SER A 134 -16.60 -0.39 8.92
CA SER A 134 -16.93 -0.59 10.34
C SER A 134 -16.50 -1.97 10.85
N VAL A 135 -16.67 -3.02 10.04
CA VAL A 135 -16.28 -4.38 10.40
C VAL A 135 -14.76 -4.55 10.37
N THR A 136 -14.07 -4.02 9.35
CA THR A 136 -12.61 -4.14 9.26
C THR A 136 -11.91 -3.38 10.39
N ASP A 137 -12.42 -2.22 10.79
CA ASP A 137 -11.85 -1.45 11.90
C ASP A 137 -11.96 -2.21 13.23
N LYS A 138 -13.08 -2.87 13.48
CA LYS A 138 -13.25 -3.76 14.64
C LYS A 138 -12.26 -4.93 14.60
N MET A 139 -12.05 -5.55 13.43
CA MET A 139 -11.08 -6.63 13.28
C MET A 139 -9.65 -6.16 13.55
N LEU A 140 -9.26 -4.99 13.03
CA LEU A 140 -7.94 -4.39 13.28
C LEU A 140 -7.73 -4.07 14.75
N LYS A 141 -8.75 -3.53 15.43
CA LYS A 141 -8.72 -3.29 16.88
C LYS A 141 -8.47 -4.58 17.65
N ASN A 142 -9.19 -5.67 17.34
CA ASN A 142 -9.02 -6.96 18.00
C ASN A 142 -7.62 -7.57 17.80
N LEU A 143 -6.90 -7.23 16.71
CA LEU A 143 -5.54 -7.70 16.44
C LEU A 143 -4.45 -6.86 17.12
N ALA A 144 -4.81 -5.66 17.59
CA ALA A 144 -3.91 -4.74 18.28
C ALA A 144 -3.96 -4.90 19.82
N GLU A 145 -4.93 -5.66 20.33
CA GLU A 145 -4.98 -6.17 21.71
C GLU A 145 -3.94 -7.28 21.93
#